data_AF-A0A527XZD9-F1
#
_entry.id   AF-A0A527XZD9-F1
#
_cell.length_a   1.000
_cell.length_b   1.000
_cell.length_c   1.000
_cell.angle_alpha   90.00
_cell.angle_beta   90.00
_cell.angle_gamma   90.00
#
_symmetry.space_group_name_H-M   'P 1'
#
loop_
_entity.id
_entity.type
_entity.pdbx_description
1 polymer ?
#
loop_
_entity_poly.entity_id
_entity_poly.type
_entity_poly.pdbx_seq_one_letter_code
_entity_poly.pdbx_strand_id
1 'polypeptide(L)'
;PDLGPISPSVFIPLAEEMGIVSDISTFVLEAACAECAKWPAQTSVSVNLSAKDFRSRDIVQKVREALAKSGLAAHRLEIEVTETALLDDKSLTRESIEDLKALGVRIALDDFGTGYSSLSYLHKLPLDKIKID
;
A
#
# COMPACT_ATOMS: atom_id res chain seq x y z
N PRO A 1 -17.92 -23.26 -5.39
CA PRO A 1 -16.58 -23.08 -6.00
C PRO A 1 -15.76 -24.36 -5.86
N ASP A 2 -15.18 -24.86 -6.95
CA ASP A 2 -14.57 -26.21 -7.00
C ASP A 2 -13.15 -26.29 -6.40
N LEU A 3 -12.45 -25.16 -6.28
CA LEU A 3 -11.05 -25.11 -5.82
C LEU A 3 -10.88 -24.76 -4.33
N GLY A 4 -11.96 -24.43 -3.61
CA GLY A 4 -11.87 -23.95 -2.23
C GLY A 4 -11.08 -22.62 -2.11
N PRO A 5 -10.62 -22.26 -0.90
CA PRO A 5 -9.77 -21.08 -0.70
C PRO A 5 -8.40 -21.28 -1.34
N ILE A 6 -7.98 -20.33 -2.19
CA ILE A 6 -6.69 -20.35 -2.88
C ILE A 6 -5.71 -19.44 -2.12
N SER A 7 -4.53 -19.96 -1.80
CA SER A 7 -3.48 -19.19 -1.12
C SER A 7 -2.99 -18.02 -1.98
N PRO A 8 -2.72 -16.83 -1.41
CA PRO A 8 -2.06 -15.73 -2.09
C PRO A 8 -0.75 -16.11 -2.79
N SER A 9 0.03 -17.02 -2.18
CA SER A 9 1.27 -17.51 -2.77
C SER A 9 1.10 -18.22 -4.12
N VAL A 10 -0.12 -18.65 -4.46
CA VAL A 10 -0.43 -19.31 -5.74
C VAL A 10 -0.81 -18.29 -6.81
N PHE A 11 -1.65 -17.30 -6.50
CA PHE A 11 -2.19 -16.41 -7.52
C PHE A 11 -1.46 -15.07 -7.65
N ILE A 12 -0.77 -14.59 -6.60
CA ILE A 12 -0.04 -13.32 -6.66
C ILE A 12 1.08 -13.35 -7.71
N PRO A 13 1.95 -14.38 -7.77
CA PRO A 13 2.99 -14.43 -8.82
C PRO A 13 2.40 -14.41 -10.23
N LEU A 14 1.29 -15.12 -10.44
CA LEU A 14 0.59 -15.15 -11.73
C LEU A 14 -0.04 -13.79 -12.05
N ALA A 15 -0.66 -13.14 -11.07
CA ALA A 15 -1.22 -11.80 -11.23
C ALA A 15 -0.15 -10.76 -11.59
N GLU A 16 1.06 -10.90 -11.03
CA GLU A 16 2.20 -10.07 -11.38
C GLU A 16 2.68 -10.32 -12.81
N GLU A 17 2.80 -11.58 -13.23
CA GLU A 17 3.19 -11.97 -14.60
C GLU A 17 2.17 -11.49 -15.63
N MET A 18 0.88 -11.60 -15.31
CA MET A 18 -0.23 -11.14 -16.15
C MET A 18 -0.42 -9.62 -16.12
N GLY A 19 0.25 -8.90 -15.22
CA GLY A 19 0.14 -7.45 -15.09
C GLY A 19 -1.18 -6.96 -14.45
N ILE A 20 -1.96 -7.85 -13.85
CA ILE A 20 -3.26 -7.54 -13.22
C ILE A 20 -3.15 -7.25 -11.71
N VAL A 21 -1.94 -7.35 -11.14
CA VAL A 21 -1.72 -7.12 -9.70
C VAL A 21 -2.22 -5.74 -9.25
N SER A 22 -2.04 -4.70 -10.07
CA SER A 22 -2.51 -3.34 -9.74
C SER A 22 -4.03 -3.21 -9.72
N ASP A 23 -4.74 -3.99 -10.53
CA ASP A 23 -6.21 -4.03 -10.51
C ASP A 23 -6.70 -4.74 -9.24
N ILE A 24 -6.01 -5.81 -8.81
CA ILE A 24 -6.26 -6.48 -7.54
C ILE A 24 -5.99 -5.53 -6.37
N SER A 25 -4.86 -4.80 -6.37
CA SER A 25 -4.55 -3.80 -5.35
C SER A 25 -5.64 -2.74 -5.26
N THR A 26 -6.13 -2.24 -6.40
CA THR A 26 -7.22 -1.25 -6.45
C THR A 26 -8.50 -1.80 -5.87
N PHE A 27 -8.90 -3.02 -6.25
CA PHE A 27 -10.08 -3.68 -5.71
C PHE A 27 -9.98 -3.87 -4.19
N VAL A 28 -8.83 -4.36 -3.69
CA VAL A 28 -8.60 -4.57 -2.26
C VAL A 28 -8.64 -3.24 -1.50
N LEU A 29 -8.03 -2.19 -2.05
CA LEU A 29 -8.02 -0.84 -1.45
C LEU A 29 -9.44 -0.29 -1.31
N GLU A 30 -10.26 -0.35 -2.37
CA GLU A 30 -11.64 0.11 -2.34
C GLU A 30 -12.48 -0.68 -1.32
N ALA A 31 -12.37 -2.01 -1.33
CA ALA A 31 -13.08 -2.89 -0.41
C ALA A 31 -12.67 -2.64 1.05
N ALA A 32 -11.37 -2.53 1.32
CA ALA A 32 -10.81 -2.27 2.64
C ALA A 32 -11.28 -0.91 3.19
N CYS A 33 -11.27 0.14 2.36
CA CYS A 33 -11.75 1.46 2.77
C CYS A 33 -13.25 1.44 3.07
N ALA A 34 -14.05 0.83 2.19
CA ALA A 34 -15.50 0.74 2.35
C ALA A 34 -15.90 -0.06 3.60
N GLU A 35 -15.17 -1.12 3.92
CA GLU A 35 -15.45 -1.93 5.11
C GLU A 35 -14.97 -1.24 6.39
N CYS A 36 -13.76 -0.67 6.38
CA CYS A 36 -13.21 0.05 7.53
C CYS A 36 -14.03 1.29 7.91
N ALA A 37 -14.67 1.95 6.94
CA ALA A 37 -15.58 3.07 7.21
C ALA A 37 -16.73 2.69 8.16
N LYS A 38 -17.14 1.40 8.20
CA LYS A 38 -18.18 0.87 9.07
C LYS A 38 -17.66 0.46 10.47
N TRP A 39 -16.35 0.33 10.63
CA TRP A 39 -15.73 -0.04 11.90
C TRP A 39 -15.72 1.15 12.88
N PRO A 40 -15.54 0.90 14.20
CA PRO A 40 -15.39 1.97 15.19
C PRO A 40 -14.31 2.98 14.79
N ALA A 41 -14.53 4.26 15.10
CA ALA A 41 -13.72 5.38 14.61
C ALA A 41 -12.22 5.29 14.96
N GLN A 42 -11.88 4.58 16.04
CA GLN A 42 -10.51 4.34 16.48
C GLN A 42 -9.79 3.23 15.70
N THR A 43 -10.50 2.43 14.92
CA THR A 43 -9.94 1.30 14.19
C THR A 43 -9.46 1.74 12.81
N SER A 44 -8.26 1.35 12.43
CA SER A 44 -7.67 1.59 11.11
C SER A 44 -7.54 0.31 10.31
N VAL A 45 -7.33 0.47 9.00
CA VAL A 45 -7.02 -0.63 8.08
C VAL A 45 -5.67 -0.36 7.41
N SER A 46 -4.86 -1.41 7.28
CA SER A 46 -3.60 -1.37 6.55
C SER A 46 -3.75 -2.11 5.23
N VAL A 47 -3.31 -1.51 4.13
CA VAL A 47 -3.37 -2.10 2.79
C VAL A 47 -1.98 -2.10 2.18
N ASN A 48 -1.56 -3.29 1.72
CA ASN A 48 -0.29 -3.46 1.01
C ASN A 48 -0.42 -2.99 -0.43
N LEU A 49 0.55 -2.19 -0.87
CA LEU A 49 0.70 -1.79 -2.26
C LEU A 49 2.02 -2.32 -2.82
N SER A 50 1.97 -2.83 -4.05
CA SER A 50 3.13 -3.42 -4.69
C SER A 50 4.11 -2.35 -5.19
N ALA A 51 5.36 -2.73 -5.44
CA ALA A 51 6.32 -1.85 -6.13
C ALA A 51 5.80 -1.38 -7.50
N LYS A 52 4.97 -2.20 -8.18
CA LYS A 52 4.37 -1.84 -9.48
C LYS A 52 3.38 -0.68 -9.32
N ASP A 53 2.63 -0.65 -8.22
CA ASP A 53 1.67 0.41 -7.92
C ASP A 53 2.38 1.76 -7.73
N PHE A 54 3.51 1.78 -7.03
CA PHE A 54 4.30 3.00 -6.82
C PHE A 54 5.01 3.53 -8.07
N ARG A 55 5.25 2.68 -9.08
CA ARG A 55 5.73 3.12 -10.40
C ARG A 55 4.62 3.74 -11.24
N SER A 56 3.36 3.44 -10.92
CA SER A 56 2.22 4.05 -11.59
C SER A 56 1.92 5.42 -10.99
N ARG A 57 1.82 6.45 -11.84
CA ARG A 57 1.43 7.81 -11.41
C ARG A 57 -0.02 7.90 -10.91
N ASP A 58 -0.82 6.84 -11.06
CA ASP A 58 -2.23 6.83 -10.72
C ASP A 58 -2.54 6.38 -9.28
N ILE A 59 -1.55 5.87 -8.53
CA ILE A 59 -1.81 5.28 -7.22
C ILE A 59 -2.36 6.30 -6.20
N VAL A 60 -1.82 7.51 -6.22
CA VAL A 60 -2.31 8.62 -5.38
C VAL A 60 -3.77 8.92 -5.69
N GLN A 61 -4.12 8.90 -6.98
CA GLN A 61 -5.49 9.14 -7.44
C GLN A 61 -6.43 8.00 -7.02
N LYS A 62 -6.00 6.74 -7.15
CA LYS A 62 -6.76 5.57 -6.67
C LYS A 62 -7.04 5.64 -5.17
N VAL A 63 -6.06 6.03 -4.36
CA VAL A 63 -6.24 6.22 -2.91
C VAL A 63 -7.22 7.36 -2.62
N ARG A 64 -7.08 8.50 -3.30
CA ARG A 64 -8.02 9.63 -3.18
C ARG A 64 -9.45 9.20 -3.49
N GLU A 65 -9.66 8.44 -4.57
CA GLU A 65 -10.97 7.95 -4.98
C GLU A 65 -11.55 6.94 -4.00
N ALA A 66 -10.75 5.99 -3.51
CA ALA A 66 -11.21 5.01 -2.52
C ALA A 66 -11.66 5.68 -1.21
N LEU A 67 -10.90 6.67 -0.73
CA LEU A 67 -11.28 7.47 0.44
C LEU A 67 -12.55 8.27 0.19
N ALA A 68 -12.66 8.93 -0.97
CA ALA A 68 -13.83 9.74 -1.31
C ALA A 68 -15.11 8.89 -1.45
N LYS A 69 -15.02 7.71 -2.09
CA LYS A 69 -16.15 6.78 -2.27
C LYS A 69 -16.60 6.15 -0.96
N SER A 70 -15.66 5.80 -0.08
CA SER A 70 -15.96 5.14 1.19
C SER A 70 -16.36 6.09 2.32
N GLY A 71 -15.92 7.35 2.25
CA GLY A 71 -16.03 8.31 3.36
C GLY A 71 -15.07 8.00 4.53
N LEU A 72 -14.12 7.09 4.35
CA LEU A 72 -13.13 6.77 5.37
C LEU A 72 -12.23 7.99 5.63
N ALA A 73 -12.07 8.37 6.90
CA ALA A 73 -11.12 9.42 7.26
C ALA A 73 -9.70 8.97 6.91
N ALA A 74 -8.96 9.78 6.14
CA ALA A 74 -7.66 9.40 5.57
C ALA A 74 -6.65 8.83 6.58
N HIS A 75 -6.57 9.40 7.78
CA HIS A 75 -5.67 8.93 8.84
C HIS A 75 -5.96 7.50 9.33
N ARG A 76 -7.16 6.98 9.05
CA ARG A 76 -7.55 5.58 9.35
C ARG A 76 -7.11 4.59 8.27
N LEU A 77 -6.65 5.07 7.12
CA LEU A 77 -5.99 4.25 6.10
C LEU A 77 -4.46 4.30 6.33
N GLU A 78 -3.85 3.13 6.44
CA GLU A 78 -2.41 2.94 6.43
C GLU A 78 -2.02 2.20 5.16
N ILE A 79 -1.06 2.75 4.42
CA ILE A 79 -0.49 2.11 3.24
C ILE A 79 0.84 1.48 3.64
N GLU A 80 0.97 0.18 3.36
CA GLU A 80 2.18 -0.59 3.59
C GLU A 80 3.00 -0.64 2.28
N VAL A 81 4.28 -0.32 2.40
CA VAL A 81 5.26 -0.30 1.31
C VAL A 81 6.43 -1.18 1.70
N THR A 82 6.80 -2.14 0.85
CA THR A 82 7.94 -3.02 1.14
C THR A 82 9.28 -2.32 0.96
N GLU A 83 10.33 -2.80 1.64
CA GLU A 83 11.70 -2.27 1.48
C GLU A 83 12.17 -2.29 0.02
N THR A 84 11.85 -3.36 -0.71
CA THR A 84 12.23 -3.50 -2.13
C THR A 84 11.55 -2.47 -3.01
N ALA A 85 10.27 -2.14 -2.75
CA ALA A 85 9.54 -1.11 -3.50
C ALA A 85 10.16 0.29 -3.33
N LEU A 86 10.72 0.58 -2.15
CA LEU A 86 11.44 1.83 -1.88
C LEU A 86 12.77 1.93 -2.62
N LEU A 87 13.44 0.79 -2.87
CA LEU A 87 14.79 0.76 -3.45
C LEU A 87 14.80 0.80 -4.98
N ASP A 88 13.73 0.32 -5.63
CA ASP A 88 13.65 0.16 -7.09
C ASP A 88 13.61 1.50 -7.85
N ASP A 89 12.64 2.39 -7.55
CA ASP A 89 12.58 3.75 -8.11
C ASP A 89 12.42 4.81 -7.01
N LYS A 90 13.55 5.16 -6.41
CA LYS A 90 13.64 6.04 -5.23
C LYS A 90 13.02 7.42 -5.41
N SER A 91 12.89 7.91 -6.65
CA SER A 91 12.38 9.25 -6.92
C SER A 91 10.85 9.28 -7.02
N LEU A 92 10.29 8.40 -7.85
CA LEU A 92 8.84 8.30 -8.05
C LEU A 92 8.13 7.75 -6.81
N THR A 93 8.72 6.73 -6.16
CA THR A 93 8.15 6.17 -4.93
C THR A 93 8.13 7.23 -3.83
N ARG A 94 9.17 8.06 -3.72
CA ARG A 94 9.22 9.14 -2.75
C ARG A 94 8.16 10.21 -3.01
N GLU A 95 8.03 10.67 -4.26
CA GLU A 95 7.00 11.64 -4.65
C GLU A 95 5.59 11.11 -4.32
N SER A 96 5.33 9.86 -4.67
CA SER A 96 4.05 9.19 -4.36
C SER A 96 3.80 9.10 -2.85
N ILE A 97 4.81 8.79 -2.05
CA ILE A 97 4.70 8.76 -0.58
C ILE A 97 4.40 10.16 -0.03
N GLU A 98 5.10 11.19 -0.51
CA GLU A 98 4.86 12.58 -0.08
C GLU A 98 3.43 13.03 -0.43
N ASP A 99 2.94 12.70 -1.63
CA ASP A 99 1.57 12.99 -2.06
C ASP A 99 0.52 12.24 -1.25
N LEU A 100 0.75 10.95 -0.96
CA LEU A 100 -0.13 10.16 -0.09
C LEU A 100 -0.17 10.76 1.33
N LYS A 101 0.98 11.18 1.87
CA LYS A 101 1.02 11.89 3.16
C LYS A 101 0.25 13.20 3.11
N ALA A 102 0.28 13.94 2.00
CA ALA A 102 -0.51 15.14 1.83
C ALA A 102 -2.03 14.88 1.81
N LEU A 103 -2.48 13.67 1.44
CA LEU A 103 -3.87 13.23 1.63
C LEU A 103 -4.25 12.98 3.10
N GLY A 104 -3.25 12.84 3.98
CA GLY A 104 -3.44 12.52 5.39
C GLY A 104 -3.49 11.03 5.69
N VAL A 105 -3.10 10.14 4.75
CA VAL A 105 -2.95 8.71 5.04
C VAL A 105 -1.68 8.45 5.85
N ARG A 106 -1.66 7.31 6.55
CA ARG A 106 -0.45 6.82 7.22
C ARG A 106 0.35 5.94 6.27
N ILE A 107 1.68 5.98 6.39
CA ILE A 107 2.60 5.16 5.60
C ILE A 107 3.42 4.31 6.54
N ALA A 108 3.42 3.00 6.29
CA ALA A 108 4.22 2.02 7.01
C ALA A 108 5.21 1.35 6.05
N LEU A 109 6.44 1.14 6.51
CA LEU A 109 7.40 0.28 5.83
C LEU A 109 7.22 -1.16 6.31
N ASP A 110 7.12 -2.09 5.37
CA ASP A 110 7.04 -3.53 5.62
C ASP A 110 8.33 -4.27 5.24
N ASP A 111 8.52 -5.45 5.85
CA ASP A 111 9.65 -6.38 5.64
C ASP A 111 11.04 -5.75 5.84
N PHE A 112 11.16 -4.78 6.77
CA PHE A 112 12.42 -4.10 6.99
C PHE A 112 13.48 -5.03 7.58
N GLY A 113 14.64 -5.11 6.92
CA GLY A 113 15.78 -5.91 7.35
C GLY A 113 16.02 -7.17 6.51
N THR A 114 15.16 -7.43 5.53
CA THR A 114 15.30 -8.55 4.58
C THR A 114 16.17 -8.20 3.35
N GLY A 115 16.57 -6.92 3.19
CA GLY A 115 17.33 -6.40 2.03
C GLY A 115 18.59 -5.57 2.34
N TYR A 116 19.03 -4.77 1.35
CA TYR A 116 20.20 -3.88 1.40
C TYR A 116 19.94 -2.67 2.31
N SER A 117 20.14 -2.89 3.61
CA SER A 117 19.89 -1.89 4.64
C SER A 117 20.83 -0.68 4.53
N SER A 118 20.26 0.50 4.28
CA SER A 118 20.85 1.74 4.78
C SER A 118 19.78 2.58 5.46
N LEU A 119 19.79 2.56 6.80
CA LEU A 119 19.05 3.48 7.67
C LEU A 119 19.14 4.95 7.22
N SER A 120 20.23 5.30 6.52
CA SER A 120 20.44 6.64 5.97
C SER A 120 19.37 7.09 4.96
N TYR A 121 18.69 6.16 4.28
CA TYR A 121 17.62 6.48 3.34
C TYR A 121 16.26 6.58 4.04
N LEU A 122 15.99 5.74 5.05
CA LEU A 122 14.73 5.77 5.79
C LEU A 122 14.45 7.11 6.47
N HIS A 123 15.49 7.74 7.03
CA HIS A 123 15.35 9.06 7.65
C HIS A 123 14.86 10.15 6.68
N LYS A 124 14.94 9.92 5.36
CA LYS A 124 14.51 10.91 4.35
C LYS A 124 13.06 10.71 3.90
N LEU A 125 12.40 9.63 4.33
CA LEU A 125 11.03 9.33 3.94
C LEU A 125 10.06 9.68 5.09
N PRO A 126 8.88 10.25 4.79
CA PRO A 126 7.89 10.62 5.80
C PRO A 126 7.06 9.41 6.25
N LEU A 127 7.71 8.41 6.84
CA LEU A 127 7.09 7.18 7.35
C LEU A 127 6.51 7.39 8.75
N ASP A 128 5.36 6.78 9.04
CA ASP A 128 4.73 6.78 10.37
C ASP A 128 5.10 5.54 11.19
N LYS A 129 5.44 4.44 10.52
CA LYS A 129 5.72 3.14 11.14
C LYS A 129 6.76 2.35 10.33
N ILE A 130 7.55 1.56 11.03
CA ILE A 130 8.43 0.54 10.44
C ILE A 130 8.04 -0.79 11.09
N LYS A 131 7.70 -1.78 10.27
CA LYS A 131 7.48 -3.16 10.67
C LYS A 131 8.80 -3.93 10.50
N ILE A 132 9.23 -4.59 11.56
CA ILE A 132 10.43 -5.42 11.58
C ILE A 132 9.97 -6.86 11.35
N ASP A 133 10.66 -7.57 10.47
CA ASP A 133 10.52 -9.03 10.28
C ASP A 133 11.28 -9.81 11.36
#